data_AF-A0A968XYX6-F1
#
_entry.id   AF-A0A968XYX6-F1
#
_cell.length_a   1.000
_cell.length_b   1.000
_cell.length_c   1.000
_cell.angle_alpha   90.00
_cell.angle_beta   90.00
_cell.angle_gamma   90.00
#
_symmetry.space_group_name_H-M   'P 1'
#
loop_
_entity.id
_entity.type
_entity.pdbx_description
1 polymer ?
#
loop_
_entity_poly.entity_id
_entity_poly.type
_entity_poly.pdbx_seq_one_letter_code
_entity_poly.pdbx_strand_id
1 'polypeptide(L)'
;MAEDYRCWRERPHEFQMAAEIEDKSLDVNSVATLVKPQNFPVQNLYRQAQNFWAEMLPKSIGKTILIITHGGTIKALISTAIGMKCQDFHTLQQSNCGISILSFDSAGDRTELEAMNLTNHLGEVLPKLKEGKQGLRLLLVPADSEKDVYTDSVARIIEKSPIDFCLNSEGENSAKMAEKLIRSRPNPTVQLSVSTERFMQTWHQTIYGRDRQNSSLCTGLVVAETGEIRAALNQVLGLPTQHQSLQVKPGTIDILHYPASAKHPVLQAMNLSGTIS
;
A
#
# COMPACT_ATOMS: atom_id res chain seq x y z
N MET A 1 -9.31 -0.23 -26.98
CA MET A 1 -10.04 -1.00 -25.94
C MET A 1 -9.14 -1.97 -25.19
N ALA A 2 -8.68 -3.08 -25.79
CA ALA A 2 -7.83 -4.07 -25.09
C ALA A 2 -6.41 -3.53 -24.80
N GLU A 3 -5.84 -2.77 -25.73
CA GLU A 3 -4.52 -2.15 -25.55
C GLU A 3 -4.55 -0.98 -24.57
N ASP A 4 -5.54 -0.10 -24.65
CA ASP A 4 -5.75 0.98 -23.68
C ASP A 4 -5.94 0.45 -22.26
N TYR A 5 -6.74 -0.62 -22.10
CA TYR A 5 -6.93 -1.27 -20.81
C TYR A 5 -5.62 -1.89 -20.30
N ARG A 6 -4.85 -2.54 -21.18
CA ARG A 6 -3.52 -3.07 -20.81
C ARG A 6 -2.56 -1.93 -20.41
N CYS A 7 -2.57 -0.83 -21.15
CA CYS A 7 -1.78 0.35 -20.83
C CYS A 7 -2.17 0.92 -19.47
N TRP A 8 -3.46 1.11 -19.20
CA TRP A 8 -3.95 1.54 -17.89
C TRP A 8 -3.46 0.63 -16.76
N ARG A 9 -3.53 -0.69 -16.97
CA ARG A 9 -3.18 -1.70 -15.96
C ARG A 9 -1.69 -1.79 -15.67
N GLU A 10 -0.86 -1.72 -16.71
CA GLU A 10 0.57 -2.04 -16.61
C GLU A 10 1.45 -0.80 -16.63
N ARG A 11 1.02 0.25 -17.33
CA ARG A 11 1.76 1.51 -17.52
C ARG A 11 0.82 2.70 -17.33
N PRO A 12 0.24 2.86 -16.12
CA PRO A 12 -0.79 3.88 -15.85
C PRO A 12 -0.32 5.31 -16.17
N HIS A 13 0.99 5.56 -16.06
CA HIS A 13 1.61 6.84 -16.38
C HIS A 13 1.66 7.15 -17.88
N GLU A 14 1.62 6.14 -18.76
CA GLU A 14 1.57 6.31 -20.21
C GLU A 14 0.15 6.31 -20.76
N PHE A 15 -0.85 5.96 -19.92
CA PHE A 15 -2.24 5.91 -20.35
C PHE A 15 -2.73 7.29 -20.75
N GLN A 16 -3.09 7.42 -22.03
CA GLN A 16 -3.59 8.64 -22.62
C GLN A 16 -5.10 8.52 -22.87
N MET A 17 -5.85 9.55 -22.49
CA MET A 17 -7.23 9.72 -22.93
C MET A 17 -7.25 10.67 -24.13
N ALA A 18 -8.14 10.43 -25.08
CA ALA A 18 -8.46 11.42 -26.09
C ALA A 18 -8.89 12.73 -25.39
N ALA A 19 -8.30 13.85 -25.80
CA ALA A 19 -8.77 15.16 -25.36
C ALA A 19 -10.21 15.33 -25.87
N GLU A 20 -11.13 15.70 -24.97
CA GLU A 20 -12.44 16.18 -25.39
C GLU A 20 -12.21 17.42 -26.25
N ILE A 21 -12.75 17.41 -27.47
CA ILE A 21 -12.80 18.61 -28.30
C ILE A 21 -13.84 19.50 -27.61
N GLU A 22 -13.40 20.51 -26.85
CA GLU A 22 -14.28 21.62 -26.54
C GLU A 22 -14.65 22.28 -27.87
N ASP A 23 -15.91 22.12 -28.28
CA ASP A 23 -16.52 22.83 -29.40
C ASP A 23 -16.70 24.31 -29.00
N LYS A 24 -15.58 25.02 -28.84
CA LYS A 24 -15.56 26.47 -28.78
C LYS A 24 -15.28 26.96 -30.18
N SER A 25 -16.37 27.25 -30.90
CA SER A 25 -16.46 28.14 -32.07
C SER A 25 -15.10 28.65 -32.56
N LEU A 26 -14.54 27.97 -33.56
CA LEU A 26 -13.30 28.35 -34.23
C LEU A 26 -13.39 29.76 -34.80
N ASP A 27 -12.65 30.69 -34.21
CA ASP A 27 -12.35 31.97 -34.82
C ASP A 27 -11.29 31.73 -35.92
N VAL A 28 -11.68 31.92 -37.17
CA VAL A 28 -11.02 31.37 -38.39
C VAL A 28 -9.66 32.04 -38.71
N ASN A 29 -9.12 32.87 -37.82
CA ASN A 29 -7.93 33.69 -38.09
C ASN A 29 -6.72 33.45 -37.15
N SER A 30 -6.72 32.40 -36.32
CA SER A 30 -5.53 32.06 -35.53
C SER A 30 -4.77 30.88 -36.15
N VAL A 31 -3.63 31.18 -36.79
CA VAL A 31 -2.59 30.18 -37.11
C VAL A 31 -1.87 29.83 -35.81
N ALA A 32 -2.59 29.19 -34.89
CA ALA A 32 -2.01 28.56 -33.71
C ALA A 32 -1.94 27.07 -34.01
N THR A 33 -0.72 26.54 -34.07
CA THR A 33 -0.43 25.11 -34.16
C THR A 33 -1.35 24.34 -33.20
N LEU A 34 -2.33 23.62 -33.73
CA LEU A 34 -3.30 22.80 -32.98
C LEU A 34 -2.57 21.59 -32.37
N VAL A 35 -1.74 21.82 -31.36
CA VAL A 35 -1.24 20.77 -30.48
C VAL A 35 -2.40 20.40 -29.57
N LYS A 36 -3.15 19.35 -29.93
CA LYS A 36 -4.16 18.78 -29.02
C LYS A 36 -3.46 18.47 -27.69
N PRO A 37 -3.94 19.00 -26.55
CA PRO A 37 -3.31 18.74 -25.27
C PRO A 37 -3.41 17.23 -24.98
N GLN A 38 -2.27 16.57 -24.81
CA GLN A 38 -2.24 15.16 -24.45
C GLN A 38 -2.76 15.03 -23.00
N ASN A 39 -3.87 14.30 -22.81
CA ASN A 39 -4.44 14.08 -21.49
C ASN A 39 -3.91 12.75 -20.91
N PHE A 40 -2.98 12.85 -19.95
CA PHE A 40 -2.46 11.72 -19.18
C PHE A 40 -3.07 11.76 -17.76
N PRO A 41 -4.17 11.05 -17.49
CA PRO A 41 -4.94 11.25 -16.25
C PRO A 41 -4.12 11.04 -14.98
N VAL A 42 -3.26 10.03 -14.94
CA VAL A 42 -2.43 9.73 -13.77
C VAL A 42 -1.37 10.80 -13.55
N GLN A 43 -0.68 11.24 -14.61
CA GLN A 43 0.28 12.34 -14.49
C GLN A 43 -0.41 13.65 -14.05
N ASN A 44 -1.61 13.90 -14.57
CA ASN A 44 -2.40 15.07 -14.20
C ASN A 44 -2.83 15.02 -12.72
N LEU A 45 -3.25 13.85 -12.21
CA LEU A 45 -3.54 13.67 -10.78
C LEU A 45 -2.32 13.93 -9.90
N TYR A 46 -1.14 13.46 -10.29
CA TYR A 46 0.09 13.68 -9.52
C TYR A 46 0.49 15.15 -9.51
N ARG A 47 0.40 15.84 -10.66
CA ARG A 47 0.65 17.29 -10.74
C ARG A 47 -0.31 18.06 -9.83
N GLN A 48 -1.58 17.71 -9.84
CA GLN A 48 -2.59 18.33 -8.96
C GLN A 48 -2.30 18.09 -7.48
N ALA A 49 -1.93 16.86 -7.11
CA ALA A 49 -1.56 16.52 -5.74
C ALA A 49 -0.30 17.28 -5.27
N GLN A 50 0.72 17.40 -6.12
CA GLN A 50 1.92 18.20 -5.82
C GLN A 50 1.58 19.69 -5.60
N ASN A 51 0.78 20.27 -6.50
CA ASN A 51 0.33 21.66 -6.35
C ASN A 51 -0.49 21.86 -5.06
N PHE A 52 -1.37 20.90 -4.75
CA PHE A 52 -2.16 20.91 -3.52
C PHE A 52 -1.25 20.93 -2.27
N TRP A 53 -0.24 20.07 -2.20
CA TRP A 53 0.69 20.06 -1.05
C TRP A 53 1.48 21.36 -0.94
N ALA A 54 2.01 21.87 -2.05
CA ALA A 54 2.75 23.14 -2.09
C ALA A 54 1.91 24.33 -1.59
N GLU A 55 0.60 24.33 -1.88
CA GLU A 55 -0.30 25.37 -1.42
C GLU A 55 -0.75 25.17 0.04
N MET A 56 -1.07 23.94 0.42
CA MET A 56 -1.75 23.64 1.68
C MET A 56 -0.82 23.55 2.89
N LEU A 57 0.38 22.99 2.72
CA LEU A 57 1.31 22.76 3.84
C LEU A 57 1.69 24.08 4.55
N PRO A 58 2.07 25.17 3.85
CA PRO A 58 2.41 26.44 4.52
C PRO A 58 1.24 27.06 5.30
N LYS A 59 -0.01 26.80 4.90
CA LYS A 59 -1.23 27.35 5.54
C LYS A 59 -1.69 26.52 6.75
N SER A 60 -1.12 25.33 6.92
CA SER A 60 -1.60 24.30 7.84
C SER A 60 -0.60 23.91 8.93
N ILE A 61 0.46 24.70 9.12
CA ILE A 61 1.46 24.47 10.17
C ILE A 61 0.77 24.38 11.54
N GLY A 62 1.05 23.31 12.28
CA GLY A 62 0.48 23.04 13.60
C GLY A 62 -1.00 22.67 13.61
N LYS A 63 -1.60 22.34 12.46
CA LYS A 63 -3.02 21.97 12.34
C LYS A 63 -3.17 20.55 11.80
N THR A 64 -4.25 19.89 12.21
CA THR A 64 -4.75 18.68 11.56
C THR A 64 -5.78 19.07 10.51
N ILE A 65 -5.59 18.67 9.26
CA ILE A 65 -6.54 18.89 8.16
C ILE A 65 -7.20 17.57 7.76
N LEU A 66 -8.50 17.63 7.44
CA LEU A 66 -9.23 16.50 6.88
C LEU A 66 -9.44 16.73 5.38
N ILE A 67 -9.04 15.76 4.56
CA ILE A 67 -9.21 15.79 3.12
C ILE A 67 -10.18 14.68 2.73
N ILE A 68 -11.27 15.06 2.05
CA ILE A 68 -12.28 14.12 1.56
C ILE A 68 -12.34 14.23 0.04
N THR A 69 -12.01 13.15 -0.67
CA THR A 69 -11.98 13.13 -2.14
C THR A 69 -12.09 11.70 -2.69
N HIS A 70 -12.05 11.55 -4.01
CA HIS A 70 -12.15 10.25 -4.68
C HIS A 70 -10.87 9.41 -4.52
N GLY A 71 -11.01 8.09 -4.54
CA GLY A 71 -9.88 7.17 -4.32
C GLY A 71 -8.68 7.39 -5.24
N GLY A 72 -8.89 7.74 -6.51
CA GLY A 72 -7.79 8.07 -7.44
C GLY A 72 -6.97 9.29 -6.98
N THR A 73 -7.66 10.33 -6.50
CA THR A 73 -7.03 11.53 -5.94
C THR A 73 -6.34 11.23 -4.62
N ILE A 74 -6.94 10.43 -3.73
CA ILE A 74 -6.29 10.00 -2.47
C ILE A 74 -4.98 9.25 -2.76
N LYS A 75 -4.98 8.32 -3.73
CA LYS A 75 -3.74 7.64 -4.16
C LYS A 75 -2.68 8.64 -4.58
N ALA A 76 -3.02 9.59 -5.44
CA ALA A 76 -2.06 10.59 -5.91
C ALA A 76 -1.55 11.49 -4.76
N LEU A 77 -2.42 11.88 -3.83
CA LEU A 77 -2.04 12.65 -2.63
C LEU A 77 -1.04 11.88 -1.77
N ILE A 78 -1.35 10.63 -1.41
CA ILE A 78 -0.44 9.78 -0.61
C ILE A 78 0.86 9.54 -1.38
N SER A 79 0.77 9.07 -2.62
CA SER A 79 1.92 8.73 -3.46
C SER A 79 2.90 9.90 -3.61
N THR A 80 2.40 11.10 -3.92
CA THR A 80 3.27 12.28 -4.08
C THR A 80 3.87 12.73 -2.76
N ALA A 81 3.13 12.61 -1.64
CA ALA A 81 3.62 13.00 -0.33
C ALA A 81 4.79 12.11 0.14
N ILE A 82 4.77 10.81 -0.18
CA ILE A 82 5.82 9.85 0.20
C ILE A 82 6.85 9.57 -0.91
N GLY A 83 6.82 10.32 -2.02
CA GLY A 83 7.83 10.23 -3.07
C GLY A 83 7.66 9.09 -4.09
N MET A 84 6.49 8.46 -4.17
CA MET A 84 6.18 7.45 -5.19
C MET A 84 6.05 8.09 -6.58
N LYS A 85 6.35 7.30 -7.62
CA LYS A 85 6.22 7.72 -9.02
C LYS A 85 4.86 7.33 -9.61
N CYS A 86 4.43 8.06 -10.63
CA CYS A 86 3.17 7.80 -11.36
C CYS A 86 3.05 6.36 -11.90
N GLN A 87 4.17 5.73 -12.22
CA GLN A 87 4.20 4.36 -12.72
C GLN A 87 3.69 3.34 -11.69
N ASP A 88 3.84 3.65 -10.40
CA ASP A 88 3.48 2.78 -9.29
C ASP A 88 2.05 3.04 -8.78
N PHE A 89 1.22 3.79 -9.53
CA PHE A 89 -0.12 4.22 -9.12
C PHE A 89 -1.05 3.08 -8.66
N HIS A 90 -0.90 1.88 -9.22
CA HIS A 90 -1.73 0.73 -8.85
C HIS A 90 -1.22 -0.05 -7.63
N THR A 91 -0.06 0.29 -7.08
CA THR A 91 0.50 -0.37 -5.90
C THR A 91 -0.20 0.02 -4.59
N LEU A 92 -0.99 1.10 -4.57
CA LEU A 92 -1.84 1.44 -3.43
C LEU A 92 -3.28 1.00 -3.67
N GLN A 93 -3.88 0.27 -2.72
CA GLN A 93 -5.33 0.13 -2.66
C GLN A 93 -5.94 1.36 -1.98
N GLN A 94 -7.19 1.68 -2.31
CA GLN A 94 -8.00 2.62 -1.52
C GLN A 94 -9.31 1.95 -1.16
N SER A 95 -9.66 1.89 0.12
CA SER A 95 -10.93 1.37 0.61
C SER A 95 -11.95 2.49 0.70
N ASN A 96 -13.23 2.19 0.48
CA ASN A 96 -14.29 3.17 0.71
C ASN A 96 -14.33 3.49 2.20
N CYS A 97 -14.43 4.79 2.53
CA CYS A 97 -14.37 5.28 3.90
C CYS A 97 -13.08 4.90 4.66
N GLY A 98 -12.03 4.43 3.97
CA GLY A 98 -10.74 4.17 4.61
C GLY A 98 -10.07 5.47 5.06
N ILE A 99 -9.58 5.51 6.30
CA ILE A 99 -8.84 6.66 6.83
C ILE A 99 -7.35 6.42 6.62
N SER A 100 -6.64 7.41 6.09
CA SER A 100 -5.17 7.40 5.98
C SER A 100 -4.62 8.65 6.67
N ILE A 101 -3.47 8.50 7.33
CA ILE A 101 -2.86 9.55 8.15
C ILE A 101 -1.46 9.82 7.61
N LEU A 102 -1.22 11.08 7.25
CA LEU A 102 0.08 11.61 6.88
C LEU A 102 0.48 12.65 7.93
N SER A 103 1.70 12.57 8.43
CA SER A 103 2.33 13.63 9.20
C SER A 103 3.44 14.29 8.39
N PHE A 104 3.58 15.59 8.60
CA PHE A 104 4.58 16.42 7.96
C PHE A 104 5.36 17.12 9.05
N ASP A 105 6.66 17.21 8.90
CA ASP A 105 7.46 18.04 9.81
C ASP A 105 7.15 19.53 9.61
N SER A 106 7.59 20.37 10.54
CA SER A 106 7.29 21.80 10.53
C SER A 106 7.83 22.53 9.30
N ALA A 107 8.83 21.97 8.63
CA ALA A 107 9.38 22.49 7.38
C ALA A 107 8.58 22.01 6.15
N GLY A 108 7.84 20.91 6.26
CA GLY A 108 7.19 20.24 5.14
C GLY A 108 8.14 19.43 4.27
N ASP A 109 9.39 19.25 4.72
CA ASP A 109 10.46 18.58 3.97
C ASP A 109 10.42 17.06 4.19
N ARG A 110 9.88 16.62 5.33
CA ARG A 110 9.70 15.21 5.65
C ARG A 110 8.24 14.88 5.83
N THR A 111 7.82 13.85 5.12
CA THR A 111 6.48 13.26 5.20
C THR A 111 6.59 11.84 5.73
N GLU A 112 5.67 11.50 6.61
CA GLU A 112 5.51 10.16 7.17
C GLU A 112 4.07 9.69 6.94
N LEU A 113 3.92 8.56 6.24
CA LEU A 113 2.68 7.79 6.21
C LEU A 113 2.60 7.02 7.52
N GLU A 114 1.66 7.41 8.36
CA GLU A 114 1.45 6.83 9.68
C GLU A 114 0.43 5.71 9.69
N ALA A 115 -0.53 5.74 8.76
CA ALA A 115 -1.54 4.71 8.60
C ALA A 115 -2.18 4.84 7.22
N MET A 116 -2.64 3.72 6.66
CA MET A 116 -3.36 3.73 5.39
C MET A 116 -4.53 2.74 5.42
N ASN A 117 -5.67 3.16 4.88
CA ASN A 117 -6.90 2.36 4.80
C ASN A 117 -7.34 1.76 6.13
N LEU A 118 -7.36 2.56 7.20
CA LEU A 118 -8.00 2.17 8.46
C LEU A 118 -9.51 2.08 8.24
N THR A 119 -10.04 0.85 8.35
CA THR A 119 -11.47 0.54 8.13
C THR A 119 -12.14 -0.08 9.36
N ASN A 120 -11.44 -0.10 10.51
CA ASN A 120 -11.91 -0.72 11.74
C ASN A 120 -13.26 -0.17 12.22
N HIS A 121 -13.50 1.14 12.01
CA HIS A 121 -14.75 1.81 12.34
C HIS A 121 -15.96 1.28 11.54
N LEU A 122 -15.73 0.57 10.43
CA LEU A 122 -16.75 -0.10 9.62
C LEU A 122 -16.99 -1.55 10.05
N GLY A 123 -16.28 -2.04 11.07
CA GLY A 123 -16.25 -3.46 11.44
C GLY A 123 -15.48 -4.35 10.47
N GLU A 124 -14.76 -3.78 9.50
CA GLU A 124 -13.89 -4.53 8.59
C GLU A 124 -12.55 -4.80 9.28
N VAL A 125 -12.24 -6.09 9.47
CA VAL A 125 -11.01 -6.55 10.14
C VAL A 125 -9.80 -6.53 9.21
N LEU A 126 -9.99 -6.98 7.97
CA LEU A 126 -8.99 -6.90 6.90
C LEU A 126 -9.63 -6.24 5.67
N PRO A 127 -8.89 -5.43 4.89
CA PRO A 127 -9.41 -4.83 3.67
C PRO A 127 -9.95 -5.87 2.69
N LYS A 128 -11.01 -5.52 1.96
CA LYS A 128 -11.53 -6.35 0.86
C LYS A 128 -10.49 -6.50 -0.24
N LEU A 129 -10.39 -7.70 -0.82
CA LEU A 129 -9.59 -7.97 -2.01
C LEU A 129 -10.28 -7.35 -3.22
N LYS A 130 -9.66 -6.34 -3.82
CA LYS A 130 -10.17 -5.68 -5.04
C LYS A 130 -9.59 -6.30 -6.31
N GLU A 131 -8.31 -6.63 -6.29
CA GLU A 131 -7.55 -7.11 -7.45
C GLU A 131 -7.46 -8.63 -7.45
N GLY A 132 -8.39 -9.34 -8.09
CA GLY A 132 -8.36 -10.81 -8.13
C GLY A 132 -8.50 -11.46 -6.75
N LYS A 133 -9.60 -12.18 -6.48
CA LYS A 133 -9.82 -12.85 -5.18
C LYS A 133 -8.91 -14.08 -4.97
N GLN A 134 -7.68 -14.03 -5.49
CA GLN A 134 -6.72 -15.11 -5.69
C GLN A 134 -5.29 -14.59 -5.49
N GLY A 135 -4.33 -15.50 -5.44
CA GLY A 135 -2.91 -15.19 -5.23
C GLY A 135 -2.56 -15.15 -3.76
N LEU A 136 -1.56 -14.34 -3.41
CA LEU A 136 -0.95 -14.39 -2.08
C LEU A 136 -1.20 -13.10 -1.30
N ARG A 137 -1.69 -13.23 -0.08
CA ARG A 137 -1.84 -12.13 0.87
C ARG A 137 -0.87 -12.30 2.03
N LEU A 138 -0.07 -11.28 2.31
CA LEU A 138 0.85 -11.28 3.45
C LEU A 138 0.37 -10.28 4.50
N LEU A 139 0.27 -10.77 5.73
CA LEU A 139 0.05 -9.97 6.93
C LEU A 139 1.41 -9.79 7.61
N LEU A 140 1.97 -8.59 7.50
CA LEU A 140 3.28 -8.27 8.05
C LEU A 140 3.11 -7.75 9.48
N VAL A 141 3.81 -8.36 10.43
CA VAL A 141 3.68 -8.12 11.87
C VAL A 141 5.02 -7.67 12.43
N PRO A 142 5.14 -6.42 12.88
CA PRO A 142 6.38 -5.92 13.48
C PRO A 142 6.63 -6.53 14.86
N ALA A 143 7.84 -7.04 15.07
CA ALA A 143 8.23 -7.85 16.23
C ALA A 143 9.47 -7.32 16.96
N ASP A 144 9.61 -6.00 17.08
CA ASP A 144 10.76 -5.35 17.73
C ASP A 144 10.75 -5.46 19.27
N SER A 145 9.65 -5.94 19.87
CA SER A 145 9.41 -5.88 21.31
C SER A 145 8.82 -7.17 21.86
N GLU A 146 9.26 -7.57 23.06
CA GLU A 146 8.74 -8.73 23.80
C GLU A 146 7.39 -8.48 24.50
N LYS A 147 6.86 -7.25 24.45
CA LYS A 147 5.61 -6.88 25.11
C LYS A 147 4.41 -7.66 24.56
N ASP A 148 3.79 -8.47 25.41
CA ASP A 148 2.61 -9.28 25.07
C ASP A 148 1.42 -8.45 24.57
N VAL A 149 1.27 -7.20 25.01
CA VAL A 149 0.18 -6.31 24.54
C VAL A 149 0.15 -6.14 23.02
N TYR A 150 1.32 -6.18 22.36
CA TYR A 150 1.42 -6.08 20.90
C TYR A 150 0.99 -7.40 20.24
N THR A 151 1.45 -8.53 20.77
CA THR A 151 1.03 -9.87 20.34
C THR A 151 -0.48 -10.06 20.47
N ASP A 152 -1.07 -9.67 21.60
CA ASP A 152 -2.51 -9.78 21.85
C ASP A 152 -3.30 -8.89 20.89
N SER A 153 -2.78 -7.70 20.59
CA SER A 153 -3.44 -6.77 19.66
C SER A 153 -3.45 -7.31 18.23
N VAL A 154 -2.35 -7.92 17.78
CA VAL A 154 -2.26 -8.60 16.49
C VAL A 154 -3.17 -9.83 16.46
N ALA A 155 -3.16 -10.65 17.52
CA ALA A 155 -3.99 -11.84 17.63
C ALA A 155 -5.48 -11.54 17.43
N ARG A 156 -5.99 -10.44 18.01
CA ARG A 156 -7.37 -9.97 17.83
C ARG A 156 -7.71 -9.64 16.37
N ILE A 157 -6.77 -9.04 15.63
CA ILE A 157 -6.98 -8.71 14.21
C ILE A 157 -7.05 -9.99 13.37
N ILE A 158 -6.18 -10.97 13.62
CA ILE A 158 -6.11 -12.18 12.79
C ILE A 158 -7.00 -13.33 13.26
N GLU A 159 -7.71 -13.16 14.37
CA GLU A 159 -8.52 -14.22 15.01
C GLU A 159 -9.48 -14.90 14.02
N LYS A 160 -10.16 -14.11 13.19
CA LYS A 160 -11.19 -14.59 12.26
C LYS A 160 -10.68 -14.83 10.83
N SER A 161 -9.39 -14.63 10.60
CA SER A 161 -8.79 -14.73 9.27
C SER A 161 -8.07 -16.07 9.11
N PRO A 162 -8.26 -16.84 8.04
CA PRO A 162 -7.46 -18.04 7.79
C PRO A 162 -5.99 -17.65 7.57
N ILE A 163 -5.07 -18.43 8.14
CA ILE A 163 -3.62 -18.27 7.99
C ILE A 163 -3.05 -19.63 7.58
N ASP A 164 -2.53 -19.71 6.37
CA ASP A 164 -2.06 -20.94 5.74
C ASP A 164 -0.63 -21.29 6.17
N PHE A 165 0.20 -20.26 6.38
CA PHE A 165 1.57 -20.40 6.84
C PHE A 165 2.01 -19.19 7.66
N CYS A 166 3.05 -19.36 8.47
CA CYS A 166 3.67 -18.29 9.24
C CYS A 166 5.18 -18.33 9.06
N LEU A 167 5.76 -17.17 8.85
CA LEU A 167 7.19 -16.97 8.71
C LEU A 167 7.67 -16.03 9.79
N ASN A 168 8.87 -16.25 10.29
CA ASN A 168 9.53 -15.33 11.21
C ASN A 168 10.96 -15.02 10.74
N SER A 169 11.41 -13.79 11.00
CA SER A 169 12.82 -13.43 10.89
C SER A 169 13.65 -14.15 11.95
N GLU A 170 14.97 -14.14 11.78
CA GLU A 170 15.92 -14.84 12.66
C GLU A 170 15.98 -14.26 14.09
N GLY A 171 15.38 -13.09 14.32
CA GLY A 171 15.32 -12.46 15.64
C GLY A 171 14.53 -13.27 16.67
N GLU A 172 15.03 -13.30 17.91
CA GLU A 172 14.41 -14.02 19.02
C GLU A 172 12.97 -13.53 19.29
N ASN A 173 12.75 -12.21 19.22
CA ASN A 173 11.44 -11.61 19.41
C ASN A 173 10.44 -12.05 18.32
N SER A 174 10.88 -12.08 17.06
CA SER A 174 10.09 -12.56 15.92
C SER A 174 9.68 -14.02 16.11
N ALA A 175 10.61 -14.88 16.52
CA ALA A 175 10.34 -16.30 16.76
C ALA A 175 9.33 -16.50 17.90
N LYS A 176 9.54 -15.83 19.05
CA LYS A 176 8.63 -15.89 20.21
C LYS A 176 7.23 -15.38 19.87
N MET A 177 7.13 -14.26 19.16
CA MET A 177 5.85 -13.66 18.77
C MET A 177 5.12 -14.57 17.77
N ALA A 178 5.82 -15.12 16.76
CA ALA A 178 5.25 -16.04 15.79
C ALA A 178 4.70 -17.31 16.47
N GLU A 179 5.45 -17.91 17.40
CA GLU A 179 5.00 -19.10 18.13
C GLU A 179 3.72 -18.81 18.92
N LYS A 180 3.67 -17.68 19.64
CA LYS A 180 2.47 -17.26 20.38
C LYS A 180 1.26 -17.07 19.46
N LEU A 181 1.45 -16.38 18.33
CA LEU A 181 0.37 -16.10 17.37
C LEU A 181 -0.18 -17.35 16.69
N ILE A 182 0.63 -18.40 16.52
CA ILE A 182 0.20 -19.68 15.92
C ILE A 182 -0.45 -20.58 16.97
N ARG A 183 0.12 -20.66 18.18
CA ARG A 183 -0.37 -21.57 19.24
C ARG A 183 -1.82 -21.26 19.63
N SER A 184 -2.23 -20.01 19.55
CA SER A 184 -3.61 -19.59 19.83
C SER A 184 -4.60 -19.93 18.71
N ARG A 185 -4.19 -20.58 17.63
CA ARG A 185 -5.03 -20.78 16.44
C ARG A 185 -5.63 -22.19 16.37
N PRO A 186 -6.88 -22.32 15.88
CA PRO A 186 -7.56 -23.60 15.80
C PRO A 186 -7.03 -24.52 14.69
N ASN A 187 -6.35 -23.98 13.67
CA ASN A 187 -5.86 -24.75 12.52
C ASN A 187 -4.32 -24.85 12.53
N PRO A 188 -3.75 -25.99 12.13
CA PRO A 188 -2.29 -26.14 12.05
C PRO A 188 -1.73 -25.20 10.97
N THR A 189 -0.87 -24.26 11.41
CA THR A 189 -0.15 -23.34 10.53
C THR A 189 1.30 -23.80 10.46
N VAL A 190 1.84 -24.00 9.26
CA VAL A 190 3.26 -24.33 9.07
C VAL A 190 4.10 -23.12 9.43
N GLN A 191 5.01 -23.27 10.40
CA GLN A 191 5.97 -22.24 10.77
C GLN A 191 7.32 -22.51 10.11
N LEU A 192 7.90 -21.50 9.45
CA LEU A 192 9.26 -21.57 8.90
C LEU A 192 10.06 -20.35 9.37
N SER A 193 11.25 -20.59 9.92
CA SER A 193 12.21 -19.52 10.20
C SER A 193 13.10 -19.33 8.97
N VAL A 194 13.16 -18.11 8.45
CA VAL A 194 13.89 -17.81 7.21
C VAL A 194 14.61 -16.48 7.37
N SER A 195 15.82 -16.37 6.80
CA SER A 195 16.49 -15.08 6.59
C SER A 195 15.58 -14.17 5.75
N THR A 196 14.94 -13.22 6.41
CA THR A 196 13.87 -12.36 5.88
C THR A 196 14.35 -11.43 4.78
N GLU A 197 15.59 -10.93 4.85
CA GLU A 197 16.21 -10.11 3.80
C GLU A 197 16.29 -10.86 2.46
N ARG A 198 16.81 -12.10 2.48
CA ARG A 198 16.85 -12.94 1.28
C ARG A 198 15.47 -13.42 0.90
N PHE A 199 14.62 -13.72 1.88
CA PHE A 199 13.30 -14.26 1.64
C PHE A 199 12.40 -13.27 0.90
N MET A 200 12.24 -12.03 1.38
CA MET A 200 11.34 -11.07 0.73
C MET A 200 11.82 -10.70 -0.68
N GLN A 201 13.13 -10.57 -0.90
CA GLN A 201 13.69 -10.30 -2.23
C GLN A 201 13.59 -11.50 -3.18
N THR A 202 14.02 -12.68 -2.72
CA THR A 202 13.99 -13.93 -3.51
C THR A 202 12.56 -14.35 -3.79
N TRP A 203 11.66 -14.16 -2.83
CA TRP A 203 10.25 -14.56 -2.94
C TRP A 203 9.42 -13.53 -3.69
N HIS A 204 9.73 -12.23 -3.65
CA HIS A 204 9.18 -11.27 -4.63
C HIS A 204 9.46 -11.79 -6.03
N GLN A 205 10.72 -12.09 -6.37
CA GLN A 205 11.08 -12.63 -7.70
C GLN A 205 10.47 -14.02 -7.99
N THR A 206 10.40 -14.90 -6.98
CA THR A 206 9.93 -16.28 -7.14
C THR A 206 8.41 -16.39 -7.21
N ILE A 207 7.64 -15.66 -6.38
CA ILE A 207 6.17 -15.57 -6.44
C ILE A 207 5.76 -14.90 -7.74
N TYR A 208 6.44 -13.80 -8.12
CA TYR A 208 6.20 -13.15 -9.41
C TYR A 208 6.32 -14.12 -10.58
N GLY A 209 7.25 -15.07 -10.49
CA GLY A 209 7.47 -16.09 -11.52
C GLY A 209 6.57 -17.33 -11.41
N ARG A 210 6.22 -17.78 -10.20
CA ARG A 210 5.62 -19.11 -9.96
C ARG A 210 4.10 -19.11 -9.71
N ASP A 211 3.51 -18.07 -9.11
CA ASP A 211 2.15 -18.17 -8.55
C ASP A 211 1.01 -17.68 -9.48
N ARG A 212 1.27 -17.63 -10.79
CA ARG A 212 0.20 -17.44 -11.79
C ARG A 212 -0.72 -18.64 -11.96
N GLN A 213 -0.39 -19.79 -11.36
CA GLN A 213 -1.11 -21.05 -11.59
C GLN A 213 -2.07 -21.45 -10.47
N ASN A 214 -2.00 -20.85 -9.28
CA ASN A 214 -2.91 -21.18 -8.19
C ASN A 214 -4.14 -20.25 -8.18
N SER A 215 -5.33 -20.85 -8.16
CA SER A 215 -6.60 -20.10 -8.28
C SER A 215 -7.23 -19.75 -6.93
N SER A 216 -6.69 -20.24 -5.82
CA SER A 216 -7.15 -19.86 -4.47
C SER A 216 -6.30 -18.75 -3.88
N LEU A 217 -6.88 -18.02 -2.91
CA LEU A 217 -6.14 -17.08 -2.09
C LEU A 217 -5.36 -17.85 -1.01
N CYS A 218 -4.07 -17.61 -0.93
CA CYS A 218 -3.19 -18.05 0.16
C CYS A 218 -2.88 -16.86 1.07
N THR A 219 -3.04 -16.99 2.39
CA THR A 219 -2.75 -15.94 3.37
C THR A 219 -1.62 -16.37 4.30
N GLY A 220 -0.52 -15.63 4.25
CA GLY A 220 0.65 -15.83 5.10
C GLY A 220 0.78 -14.78 6.19
N LEU A 221 1.25 -15.20 7.34
CA LEU A 221 1.74 -14.31 8.41
C LEU A 221 3.25 -14.16 8.28
N VAL A 222 3.78 -12.94 8.34
CA VAL A 222 5.22 -12.65 8.34
C VAL A 222 5.55 -11.80 9.55
N VAL A 223 6.31 -12.37 10.49
CA VAL A 223 6.70 -11.74 11.75
C VAL A 223 8.16 -11.33 11.67
N ALA A 224 8.45 -10.03 11.66
CA ALA A 224 9.79 -9.52 11.38
C ALA A 224 10.04 -8.18 12.10
N GLU A 225 11.28 -7.71 12.12
CA GLU A 225 11.60 -6.41 12.71
C GLU A 225 11.03 -5.26 11.85
N THR A 226 10.73 -4.12 12.49
CA THR A 226 10.18 -2.93 11.82
C THR A 226 11.06 -2.50 10.64
N GLY A 227 12.38 -2.59 10.78
CA GLY A 227 13.34 -2.27 9.71
C GLY A 227 13.17 -3.13 8.47
N GLU A 228 12.98 -4.43 8.66
CA GLU A 228 12.83 -5.43 7.58
C GLU A 228 11.49 -5.25 6.85
N ILE A 229 10.40 -5.05 7.60
CA ILE A 229 9.07 -4.79 7.05
C ILE A 229 9.08 -3.51 6.24
N ARG A 230 9.65 -2.43 6.79
CA ARG A 230 9.76 -1.14 6.08
C ARG A 230 10.57 -1.28 4.80
N ALA A 231 11.68 -2.01 4.81
CA ALA A 231 12.48 -2.25 3.61
C ALA A 231 11.68 -2.99 2.53
N ALA A 232 10.90 -4.00 2.92
CA ALA A 232 10.02 -4.73 2.00
C ALA A 232 8.90 -3.84 1.43
N LEU A 233 8.26 -3.02 2.26
CA LEU A 233 7.25 -2.07 1.82
C LEU A 233 7.82 -1.03 0.86
N ASN A 234 8.99 -0.45 1.16
CA ASN A 234 9.69 0.49 0.28
C ASN A 234 9.93 -0.12 -1.10
N GLN A 235 10.40 -1.37 -1.15
CA GLN A 235 10.62 -2.08 -2.41
C GLN A 235 9.32 -2.25 -3.21
N VAL A 236 8.23 -2.63 -2.55
CA VAL A 236 6.91 -2.80 -3.21
C VAL A 236 6.37 -1.47 -3.77
N LEU A 237 6.59 -0.37 -3.05
CA LEU A 237 6.11 0.96 -3.42
C LEU A 237 7.04 1.70 -4.40
N GLY A 238 8.14 1.08 -4.84
CA GLY A 238 9.11 1.72 -5.74
C GLY A 238 9.94 2.83 -5.07
N LEU A 239 10.02 2.82 -3.74
CA LEU A 239 10.77 3.77 -2.94
C LEU A 239 12.21 3.28 -2.70
N PRO A 240 13.19 4.18 -2.49
CA PRO A 240 14.52 3.78 -2.05
C PRO A 240 14.46 2.94 -0.77
N THR A 241 15.30 1.90 -0.65
CA THR A 241 15.24 0.96 0.49
C THR A 241 15.37 1.65 1.85
N GLN A 242 16.21 2.68 1.95
CA GLN A 242 16.44 3.45 3.17
C GLN A 242 15.45 4.61 3.37
N HIS A 243 14.39 4.70 2.56
CA HIS A 243 13.40 5.76 2.67
C HIS A 243 12.63 5.62 3.99
N GLN A 244 12.56 6.71 4.75
CA GLN A 244 11.95 6.74 6.07
C GLN A 244 10.48 7.21 6.08
N SER A 245 9.86 7.39 4.91
CA SER A 245 8.48 7.92 4.83
C SER A 245 7.41 6.94 5.33
N LEU A 246 7.75 5.67 5.56
CA LEU A 246 6.82 4.68 6.11
C LEU A 246 7.13 4.44 7.59
N GLN A 247 6.21 4.84 8.47
CA GLN A 247 6.31 4.55 9.91
C GLN A 247 5.63 3.23 10.27
N VAL A 248 6.31 2.10 10.14
CA VAL A 248 5.79 0.80 10.61
C VAL A 248 5.77 0.77 12.15
N LYS A 249 4.64 0.37 12.76
CA LYS A 249 4.41 0.46 14.22
C LYS A 249 4.17 -0.92 14.88
N PRO A 250 4.83 -1.25 16.00
CA PRO A 250 4.54 -2.46 16.77
C PRO A 250 3.09 -2.58 17.21
N GLY A 251 2.58 -3.82 17.27
CA GLY A 251 1.19 -4.10 17.66
C GLY A 251 0.16 -3.81 16.57
N THR A 252 0.62 -3.57 15.34
CA THR A 252 -0.23 -3.35 14.16
C THR A 252 0.08 -4.38 13.07
N ILE A 253 -0.69 -4.35 11.97
CA ILE A 253 -0.48 -5.21 10.81
C ILE A 253 -0.45 -4.36 9.54
N ASP A 254 0.56 -4.59 8.71
CA ASP A 254 0.61 -4.11 7.32
C ASP A 254 0.19 -5.23 6.36
N ILE A 255 -0.49 -4.89 5.27
CA ILE A 255 -1.09 -5.91 4.40
C ILE A 255 -0.64 -5.71 2.96
N LEU A 256 0.10 -6.69 2.44
CA LEU A 256 0.44 -6.80 1.03
C LEU A 256 -0.42 -7.86 0.37
N HIS A 257 -0.86 -7.59 -0.86
CA HIS A 257 -1.50 -8.57 -1.72
C HIS A 257 -0.73 -8.66 -3.03
N TYR A 258 -0.43 -9.88 -3.45
CA TYR A 258 0.16 -10.25 -4.73
C TYR A 258 -0.92 -10.96 -5.54
N PRO A 259 -1.71 -10.22 -6.34
CA PRO A 259 -2.77 -10.82 -7.14
C PRO A 259 -2.20 -11.75 -8.20
N ALA A 260 -2.81 -12.92 -8.39
CA ALA A 260 -2.41 -13.84 -9.47
C ALA A 260 -2.55 -13.21 -10.88
N SER A 261 -3.48 -12.26 -11.03
CA SER A 261 -3.78 -11.58 -12.30
C SER A 261 -3.03 -10.26 -12.51
N ALA A 262 -2.34 -9.73 -11.50
CA ALA A 262 -1.66 -8.43 -11.57
C ALA A 262 -0.15 -8.59 -11.72
N LYS A 263 0.48 -7.56 -12.29
CA LYS A 263 1.95 -7.47 -12.43
C LYS A 263 2.64 -6.80 -11.24
N HIS A 264 1.89 -6.20 -10.33
CA HIS A 264 2.44 -5.41 -9.22
C HIS A 264 1.75 -5.78 -7.91
N PRO A 265 2.49 -5.79 -6.78
CA PRO A 265 1.88 -6.05 -5.48
C PRO A 265 1.10 -4.80 -5.08
N VAL A 266 0.15 -4.99 -4.18
CA VAL A 266 -0.72 -3.93 -3.70
C VAL A 266 -0.61 -3.85 -2.19
N LEU A 267 -0.22 -2.68 -1.68
CA LEU A 267 -0.40 -2.32 -0.29
C LEU A 267 -1.87 -2.06 -0.04
N GLN A 268 -2.50 -2.94 0.73
CA GLN A 268 -3.94 -2.87 1.02
C GLN A 268 -4.24 -2.01 2.23
N ALA A 269 -3.39 -2.06 3.25
CA ALA A 269 -3.47 -1.24 4.44
C ALA A 269 -2.10 -1.19 5.12
N MET A 270 -1.90 -0.16 5.94
CA MET A 270 -0.69 0.04 6.72
C MET A 270 -1.07 0.44 8.15
N ASN A 271 -0.40 -0.18 9.13
CA ASN A 271 -0.61 -0.04 10.57
C ASN A 271 -2.07 -0.24 11.04
N LEU A 272 -2.72 -1.33 10.61
CA LEU A 272 -4.02 -1.70 11.17
C LEU A 272 -3.88 -2.10 12.64
N SER A 273 -4.62 -1.45 13.53
CA SER A 273 -4.64 -1.74 14.97
C SER A 273 -5.89 -2.52 15.38
N GLY A 274 -5.78 -3.35 16.42
CA GLY A 274 -6.91 -4.10 16.99
C GLY A 274 -7.80 -3.27 17.93
N THR A 275 -7.36 -2.05 18.27
CA THR A 275 -8.10 -1.07 19.07
C THR A 275 -8.74 -0.04 18.15
N ILE A 276 -10.04 0.20 18.34
CA ILE A 276 -10.72 1.38 17.85
C ILE A 276 -10.25 2.51 18.77
N SER A 277 -9.41 3.42 18.27
CA SER A 277 -9.05 4.65 18.96
C SER A 277 -10.24 5.59 19.03
#